data_AF-A0A7V6NZM8-F1
#
_entry.id   AF-A0A7V6NZM8-F1
#
_cell.length_a   1.000
_cell.length_b   1.000
_cell.length_c   1.000
_cell.angle_alpha   90.00
_cell.angle_beta   90.00
_cell.angle_gamma   90.00
#
_symmetry.space_group_name_H-M   'P 1'
#
loop_
_entity.id
_entity.type
_entity.pdbx_description
1 polymer ?
#
loop_
_entity_poly.entity_id
_entity_poly.type
_entity_poly.pdbx_seq_one_letter_code
_entity_poly.pdbx_strand_id
1 'polypeptide(L)'
;MYNEIIQELSSLSKDEIIKIVLSNSKGEVQKATVRPILLKNNRKWQVEKIINNQAFHSNIENNDLAGNVQVMLEEQYFSDINIILNGKTISYRISKKKKLFRNEHETESKNNTVLSHNVHKKYILEEGMPIQPLIDLGIFDDNYHVYKSKYDKFQQINR
;
A
#
# COMPACT_ATOMS: atom_id res chain seq x y z
N MET A 1 22.01 -15.21 5.10
CA MET A 1 20.61 -15.67 4.89
C MET A 1 19.77 -14.61 4.22
N TYR A 2 19.77 -13.36 4.72
CA TYR A 2 19.08 -12.25 4.04
C TYR A 2 19.73 -11.86 2.71
N ASN A 3 21.02 -12.14 2.51
CA ASN A 3 21.73 -11.82 1.26
C ASN A 3 21.00 -12.30 -0.01
N GLU A 4 20.44 -13.51 -0.03
CA GLU A 4 19.70 -14.02 -1.19
C GLU A 4 18.46 -13.17 -1.48
N ILE A 5 17.72 -12.79 -0.42
CA ILE A 5 16.54 -11.92 -0.52
C ILE A 5 16.93 -10.53 -1.05
N ILE A 6 18.03 -9.97 -0.55
CA ILE A 6 18.51 -8.64 -0.94
C ILE A 6 19.07 -8.64 -2.36
N GLN A 7 19.75 -9.71 -2.78
CA GLN A 7 20.23 -9.89 -4.15
C GLN A 7 19.05 -9.97 -5.12
N GLU A 8 18.05 -10.79 -4.83
CA GLU A 8 16.84 -10.86 -5.65
C GLU A 8 16.14 -9.50 -5.69
N LEU A 9 15.92 -8.85 -4.55
CA LEU A 9 15.31 -7.52 -4.50
C LEU A 9 16.07 -6.47 -5.33
N SER A 10 17.40 -6.53 -5.34
CA SER A 10 18.25 -5.61 -6.11
C SER A 10 18.21 -5.90 -7.62
N SER A 11 17.90 -7.14 -8.02
CA SER A 11 17.76 -7.52 -9.43
C SER A 11 16.40 -7.16 -10.05
N LEU A 12 15.39 -6.90 -9.21
CA LEU A 12 14.04 -6.56 -9.66
C LEU A 12 13.95 -5.12 -10.17
N SER A 13 13.10 -4.90 -11.17
CA SER A 13 12.75 -3.56 -11.60
C SER A 13 11.95 -2.83 -10.51
N LYS A 14 12.46 -1.69 -10.06
CA LYS A 14 11.79 -0.87 -9.04
C LYS A 14 10.38 -0.49 -9.48
N ASP A 15 10.14 -0.24 -10.77
CA ASP A 15 8.84 0.12 -11.34
C ASP A 15 7.79 -0.99 -11.25
N GLU A 16 8.22 -2.25 -11.17
CA GLU A 16 7.32 -3.39 -11.07
C GLU A 16 6.89 -3.66 -9.62
N ILE A 17 7.64 -3.19 -8.63
CA ILE A 17 7.38 -3.44 -7.21
C ILE A 17 6.18 -2.59 -6.77
N ILE A 18 5.08 -3.27 -6.44
CA ILE A 18 3.86 -2.67 -5.89
C ILE A 18 4.05 -2.42 -4.39
N LYS A 19 4.54 -3.41 -3.64
CA LYS A 19 4.88 -3.29 -2.23
C LYS A 19 5.72 -4.46 -1.74
N ILE A 20 6.44 -4.24 -0.65
CA ILE A 20 7.16 -5.27 0.10
C ILE A 20 6.52 -5.35 1.48
N VAL A 21 6.22 -6.55 1.95
CA VAL A 21 5.62 -6.80 3.27
C VAL A 21 6.56 -7.68 4.07
N LEU A 22 7.04 -7.16 5.19
CA LEU A 22 7.83 -7.87 6.19
C LEU A 22 6.92 -8.14 7.40
N SER A 23 6.85 -9.38 7.86
CA SER A 23 5.96 -9.77 8.95
C SER A 23 6.55 -10.90 9.78
N ASN A 24 5.87 -11.23 10.88
CA ASN A 24 6.27 -12.30 11.79
C ASN A 24 7.69 -12.05 12.33
N SER A 25 7.87 -10.85 12.89
CA SER A 25 9.10 -10.40 13.55
C SER A 25 9.26 -11.00 14.94
N LYS A 26 10.47 -10.88 15.46
CA LYS A 26 10.76 -11.10 16.89
C LYS A 26 11.09 -9.80 17.63
N GLY A 27 11.18 -8.69 16.90
CA GLY A 27 11.36 -7.34 17.46
C GLY A 27 10.03 -6.66 17.79
N GLU A 28 10.10 -5.37 18.06
CA GLU A 28 8.94 -4.54 18.43
C GLU A 28 8.01 -4.25 17.25
N VAL A 29 8.57 -4.18 16.04
CA VAL A 29 7.81 -3.92 14.82
C VAL A 29 7.15 -5.20 14.35
N GLN A 30 5.84 -5.35 14.57
CA GLN A 30 5.07 -6.56 14.21
C GLN A 30 5.01 -6.78 12.69
N LYS A 31 4.93 -5.69 11.93
CA LYS A 31 4.83 -5.69 10.47
C LYS A 31 5.44 -4.41 9.91
N ALA A 32 6.17 -4.52 8.81
CA ALA A 32 6.61 -3.38 8.02
C ALA A 32 6.13 -3.52 6.57
N THR A 33 5.54 -2.48 6.00
CA THR A 33 5.13 -2.44 4.59
C THR A 33 5.88 -1.32 3.90
N VAL A 34 6.56 -1.63 2.80
CA VAL A 34 7.28 -0.65 1.96
C VAL A 34 6.55 -0.51 0.63
N ARG A 35 6.16 0.70 0.24
CA ARG A 35 5.43 0.96 -1.03
C ARG A 35 5.98 2.19 -1.75
N PRO A 36 5.94 2.24 -3.08
CA PRO A 36 6.37 3.43 -3.80
C PRO A 36 5.34 4.55 -3.61
N ILE A 37 5.81 5.78 -3.50
CA ILE A 37 4.99 7.01 -3.44
C ILE A 37 5.61 8.10 -4.31
N LEU A 38 4.80 9.03 -4.81
CA LEU A 38 5.28 10.18 -5.58
C LEU A 38 5.16 11.47 -4.74
N LEU A 39 6.27 11.96 -4.19
CA LEU A 39 6.30 13.15 -3.34
C LEU A 39 6.93 14.33 -4.10
N LYS A 40 6.15 15.38 -4.40
CA LYS A 40 6.62 16.56 -5.15
C LYS A 40 7.33 16.19 -6.47
N ASN A 41 6.73 15.29 -7.25
CA ASN A 41 7.28 14.70 -8.48
C ASN A 41 8.54 13.83 -8.32
N ASN A 42 9.03 13.61 -7.10
CA ASN A 42 10.11 12.67 -6.84
C ASN A 42 9.55 11.35 -6.33
N ARG A 43 9.91 10.25 -6.99
CA ARG A 43 9.58 8.91 -6.52
C ARG A 43 10.36 8.62 -5.24
N LYS A 44 9.65 8.21 -4.19
CA LYS A 44 10.20 7.75 -2.91
C LYS A 44 9.56 6.44 -2.52
N TRP A 45 10.06 5.82 -1.46
CA TRP A 45 9.38 4.70 -0.83
C TRP A 45 8.86 5.14 0.53
N GLN A 46 7.62 4.79 0.83
CA GLN A 46 7.05 4.95 2.15
C GLN A 46 7.15 3.62 2.89
N VAL A 47 7.67 3.68 4.09
CA VAL A 47 7.71 2.58 5.05
C VAL A 47 6.62 2.83 6.09
N GLU A 48 5.71 1.87 6.24
CA GLU A 48 4.73 1.81 7.32
C GLU A 48 5.15 0.71 8.28
N LYS A 49 5.36 1.05 9.56
CA LYS A 49 5.69 0.10 10.63
C LYS A 49 4.52 0.01 11.60
N ILE A 50 4.10 -1.21 11.94
CA ILE A 50 3.07 -1.46 12.94
C ILE A 50 3.75 -1.85 14.25
N ILE A 51 3.57 -1.01 15.27
CA ILE A 51 4.09 -1.22 16.64
C ILE A 51 2.90 -1.05 17.59
N ASN A 52 2.61 -2.05 18.42
CA ASN A 52 1.50 -2.00 19.39
C ASN A 52 0.17 -1.51 18.79
N ASN A 53 -0.20 -2.03 17.61
CA ASN A 53 -1.39 -1.65 16.84
C ASN A 53 -1.44 -0.19 16.35
N GLN A 54 -0.34 0.56 16.46
CA GLN A 54 -0.19 1.90 15.89
C GLN A 54 0.68 1.85 14.64
N ALA A 55 0.31 2.63 13.63
CA ALA A 55 1.04 2.74 12.37
C ALA A 55 1.97 3.97 12.38
N PHE A 56 3.24 3.74 12.06
CA PHE A 56 4.27 4.77 11.95
C PHE A 56 4.76 4.83 10.51
N HIS A 57 4.77 6.03 9.93
CA HIS A 57 5.17 6.24 8.55
C HIS A 57 6.49 6.99 8.45
N SER A 58 7.41 6.50 7.62
CA SER A 58 8.62 7.20 7.22
C SER A 58 8.83 7.11 5.71
N ASN A 59 9.59 8.04 5.14
CA ASN A 59 9.91 8.04 3.72
C ASN A 59 11.41 7.80 3.55
N ILE A 60 11.77 6.98 2.56
CA ILE A 60 13.16 6.69 2.17
C ILE A 60 13.36 7.09 0.70
N GLU A 61 14.59 7.46 0.37
CA GLU A 61 14.94 7.84 -1.00
C GLU A 61 14.90 6.65 -1.96
N ASN A 62 14.69 6.92 -3.24
CA ASN A 62 14.48 5.87 -4.24
C ASN A 62 15.66 4.90 -4.38
N ASN A 63 16.88 5.37 -4.12
CA ASN A 63 18.10 4.59 -4.31
C ASN A 63 18.37 3.61 -3.16
N ASP A 64 17.76 3.80 -2.00
CA ASP A 64 18.15 3.12 -0.77
C ASP A 64 17.20 1.98 -0.36
N LEU A 65 16.36 1.48 -1.28
CA LEU A 65 15.35 0.46 -0.98
C LEU A 65 15.96 -0.82 -0.38
N ALA A 66 16.92 -1.43 -1.07
CA ALA A 66 17.50 -2.72 -0.66
C ALA A 66 18.22 -2.61 0.69
N GLY A 67 19.01 -1.55 0.90
CA GLY A 67 19.70 -1.30 2.17
C GLY A 67 18.73 -1.08 3.34
N ASN A 68 17.66 -0.30 3.14
CA ASN A 68 16.65 -0.09 4.17
C ASN A 68 15.91 -1.39 4.53
N VAL A 69 15.56 -2.21 3.53
CA VAL A 69 14.95 -3.52 3.76
C VAL A 69 15.91 -4.43 4.53
N GLN A 70 17.19 -4.44 4.17
CA GLN A 70 18.21 -5.24 4.89
C GLN A 70 18.28 -4.85 6.37
N VAL A 71 18.42 -3.56 6.67
CA VAL A 71 18.46 -3.06 8.05
C VAL A 71 17.21 -3.48 8.82
N MET A 72 16.02 -3.36 8.23
CA MET A 72 14.77 -3.80 8.86
C MET A 72 14.74 -5.31 9.14
N LEU A 73 15.25 -6.14 8.24
CA LEU A 73 15.35 -7.60 8.44
C LEU A 73 16.31 -7.96 9.57
N GLU A 74 17.42 -7.25 9.67
CA GLU A 74 18.47 -7.49 10.67
C GLU A 74 18.05 -7.01 12.06
N GLU A 75 17.44 -5.83 12.18
CA GLU A 75 17.03 -5.25 13.47
C GLU A 75 15.80 -5.96 14.06
N GLN A 76 14.82 -6.32 13.23
CA GLN A 76 13.51 -6.81 13.69
C GLN A 76 13.35 -8.33 13.55
N TYR A 77 14.30 -9.00 12.91
CA TYR A 77 14.31 -10.45 12.70
C TYR A 77 13.01 -10.96 12.06
N PHE A 78 12.53 -10.29 11.02
CA PHE A 78 11.36 -10.72 10.26
C PHE A 78 11.59 -12.09 9.65
N SER A 79 10.60 -12.97 9.75
CA SER A 79 10.68 -14.34 9.23
C SER A 79 9.84 -14.58 7.98
N ASP A 80 8.88 -13.71 7.67
CA ASP A 80 8.07 -13.79 6.46
C ASP A 80 8.22 -12.49 5.65
N ILE A 81 8.65 -12.61 4.40
CA ILE A 81 8.91 -11.52 3.46
C ILE A 81 8.11 -11.78 2.20
N ASN A 82 7.33 -10.80 1.73
CA ASN A 82 6.59 -10.89 0.48
C ASN A 82 6.90 -9.67 -0.39
N ILE A 83 7.43 -9.90 -1.59
CA ILE A 83 7.67 -8.89 -2.60
C ILE A 83 6.56 -9.04 -3.64
N ILE A 84 5.65 -8.08 -3.65
CA ILE A 84 4.48 -8.08 -4.53
C ILE A 84 4.83 -7.19 -5.72
N LEU A 85 4.85 -7.81 -6.90
CA LEU A 85 5.15 -7.19 -8.18
C LEU A 85 3.87 -7.13 -9.01
N ASN A 86 3.90 -6.43 -10.13
CA ASN A 86 2.83 -6.50 -11.10
C ASN A 86 2.82 -7.88 -11.78
N GLY A 87 1.77 -8.66 -11.56
CA GLY A 87 1.61 -9.98 -12.19
C GLY A 87 2.22 -11.16 -11.41
N LYS A 88 3.03 -10.92 -10.38
CA LYS A 88 3.65 -11.99 -9.58
C LYS A 88 3.93 -11.60 -8.14
N THR A 89 3.99 -12.58 -7.25
CA THR A 89 4.44 -12.39 -5.87
C THR A 89 5.54 -13.39 -5.53
N ILE A 90 6.64 -12.86 -5.02
CA ILE A 90 7.79 -13.62 -4.52
C ILE A 90 7.72 -13.60 -3.00
N SER A 91 7.71 -14.78 -2.38
CA SER A 91 7.59 -14.97 -0.95
C SER A 91 8.79 -15.72 -0.40
N TYR A 92 9.37 -15.18 0.67
CA TYR A 92 10.40 -15.85 1.45
C TYR A 92 9.89 -16.12 2.86
N ARG A 93 10.20 -17.32 3.36
CA ARG A 93 9.91 -17.75 4.72
C ARG A 93 11.12 -18.33 5.40
N ILE A 94 11.34 -17.93 6.63
CA ILE A 94 12.46 -18.32 7.47
C ILE A 94 11.92 -19.23 8.56
N SER A 95 12.28 -20.50 8.52
CA SER A 95 11.89 -21.43 9.58
C SER A 95 12.64 -21.16 10.88
N LYS A 96 12.10 -21.69 11.98
CA LYS A 96 12.76 -21.68 13.29
C LYS A 96 14.17 -22.32 13.26
N LYS A 97 14.41 -23.26 12.33
CA LYS A 97 15.71 -23.92 12.10
C LYS A 97 16.63 -23.14 11.14
N LYS A 98 16.34 -21.86 10.85
CA LYS A 98 17.11 -21.00 9.93
C LYS A 98 17.22 -21.52 8.49
N LYS A 99 16.27 -22.37 8.06
CA LYS A 99 16.11 -22.71 6.63
C LYS A 99 15.27 -21.64 5.95
N LEU A 100 15.75 -21.15 4.82
CA LEU A 100 15.06 -20.21 3.94
C LEU A 100 14.24 -21.00 2.90
N PHE A 101 12.98 -20.63 2.73
CA PHE A 101 12.08 -21.17 1.72
C PHE A 101 11.66 -20.03 0.81
N ARG A 102 11.88 -20.19 -0.50
CA ARG A 102 11.44 -19.25 -1.53
C ARG A 102 10.27 -19.88 -2.29
N ASN A 103 9.20 -19.11 -2.47
CA ASN A 103 8.07 -19.46 -3.32
C ASN A 103 7.76 -18.29 -4.26
N GLU A 104 7.26 -18.60 -5.44
CA GLU A 104 6.82 -17.63 -6.42
C GLU A 104 5.49 -18.11 -7.01
N HIS A 105 4.53 -17.20 -7.15
CA HIS A 105 3.26 -17.50 -7.78
C HIS A 105 2.79 -16.29 -8.58
N GLU A 106 2.07 -16.58 -9.67
CA GLU A 106 1.40 -15.57 -10.47
C GLU A 106 0.24 -14.95 -9.70
N THR A 107 0.05 -13.66 -9.91
CA THR A 107 -1.03 -12.89 -9.29
C THR A 107 -1.67 -12.02 -10.36
N GLU A 108 -2.95 -11.69 -10.23
CA GLU A 108 -3.62 -10.80 -11.17
C GLU A 108 -2.83 -9.49 -11.33
N SER A 109 -2.49 -9.15 -12.58
CA SER A 109 -1.81 -7.91 -12.91
C SER A 109 -2.70 -6.74 -12.54
N LYS A 110 -2.23 -5.92 -11.60
CA LYS A 110 -2.89 -4.67 -11.25
C LYS A 110 -2.22 -3.60 -12.10
N ASN A 111 -2.99 -2.99 -13.02
CA ASN A 111 -2.57 -1.78 -13.70
C ASN A 111 -2.14 -0.77 -12.62
N ASN A 112 -0.84 -0.45 -12.58
CA ASN A 112 -0.23 0.44 -11.60
C ASN A 112 -0.66 1.89 -11.88
N THR A 113 -1.93 2.23 -11.63
CA THR A 113 -2.49 3.57 -11.84
C THR A 113 -2.86 4.30 -10.55
N VAL A 114 -2.24 3.97 -9.42
CA VAL A 114 -2.42 4.78 -8.20
C VAL A 114 -1.09 5.12 -7.53
N LEU A 115 -0.27 5.90 -8.24
CA LEU A 115 0.79 6.74 -7.65
C LEU A 115 0.24 8.09 -7.15
N SER A 116 -1.06 8.34 -7.33
CA SER A 116 -1.74 9.54 -6.86
C SER A 116 -1.92 9.49 -5.34
N HIS A 117 -1.36 10.48 -4.65
CA HIS A 117 -1.58 10.74 -3.22
C HIS A 117 -3.05 11.02 -2.87
N ASN A 118 -3.89 11.31 -3.87
CA ASN A 118 -5.32 11.48 -3.69
C ASN A 118 -6.04 10.17 -4.04
N VAL A 119 -6.37 9.42 -2.99
CA VAL A 119 -7.48 8.47 -3.06
C VAL A 119 -8.75 9.31 -3.09
N HIS A 120 -9.28 9.59 -4.27
CA HIS A 120 -10.62 10.13 -4.38
C HIS A 120 -11.58 9.11 -3.76
N LYS A 121 -12.41 9.57 -2.81
CA LYS A 121 -13.50 8.73 -2.29
C LYS A 121 -14.40 8.40 -3.47
N LYS A 122 -14.46 7.12 -3.85
CA LYS A 122 -15.34 6.66 -4.90
C LYS A 122 -16.74 6.51 -4.31
N TYR A 123 -17.57 7.53 -4.46
CA TYR A 123 -18.97 7.46 -4.06
C TYR A 123 -19.76 6.60 -5.06
N ILE A 124 -20.81 5.93 -4.59
CA ILE A 124 -21.70 5.12 -5.46
C ILE A 124 -22.60 6.04 -6.29
N LEU A 125 -22.97 7.18 -5.71
CA LEU A 125 -23.73 8.26 -6.33
C LEU A 125 -22.81 9.47 -6.51
N GLU A 126 -22.68 9.96 -7.74
CA GLU A 126 -21.84 11.10 -8.09
C GLU A 126 -22.69 12.38 -8.30
N GLU A 127 -22.09 13.55 -8.05
CA GLU A 127 -22.71 14.84 -8.41
C GLU A 127 -22.90 14.94 -9.92
N GLY A 128 -24.04 15.45 -10.37
CA GLY A 128 -24.42 15.51 -11.78
C GLY A 128 -25.14 14.27 -12.30
N MET A 129 -25.26 13.19 -11.50
CA MET A 129 -26.12 12.06 -11.84
C MET A 129 -27.60 12.43 -11.65
N PRO A 130 -28.49 12.11 -12.61
CA PRO A 130 -29.91 12.44 -12.50
C PRO A 130 -30.64 11.55 -11.49
N ILE A 131 -30.49 11.85 -10.19
CA ILE A 131 -31.06 11.08 -9.08
C ILE A 131 -32.22 11.87 -8.47
N GLN A 132 -33.41 11.70 -9.04
CA GLN A 132 -34.64 12.39 -8.62
C GLN A 132 -34.91 12.30 -7.11
N PRO A 133 -34.74 11.14 -6.44
CA PRO A 133 -34.96 11.05 -5.00
C PRO A 133 -34.06 11.98 -4.17
N LEU A 134 -32.85 12.31 -4.64
CA LEU A 134 -31.95 13.23 -3.92
C LEU A 134 -32.38 14.70 -4.10
N ILE A 135 -33.05 15.05 -5.21
CA ILE A 135 -33.70 16.36 -5.38
C ILE A 135 -34.90 16.46 -4.43
N ASP A 136 -35.76 15.44 -4.40
CA ASP A 136 -36.96 15.43 -3.57
C ASP A 136 -36.63 15.50 -2.07
N LEU A 137 -35.50 14.92 -1.66
CA LEU A 137 -34.97 15.00 -0.29
C LEU A 137 -34.26 16.33 0.02
N GLY A 138 -34.15 17.23 -0.95
CA GLY A 138 -33.47 18.52 -0.85
C GLY A 138 -31.95 18.38 -0.61
N ILE A 139 -31.35 17.29 -1.10
CA ILE A 139 -29.90 17.03 -1.03
C ILE A 139 -29.23 17.55 -2.30
N PHE A 140 -29.86 17.34 -3.46
CA PHE A 140 -29.45 17.88 -4.75
C PHE A 140 -30.23 19.15 -5.12
N ASP A 141 -29.61 20.01 -5.92
CA ASP A 141 -30.28 21.07 -6.67
C ASP A 141 -30.90 20.54 -7.97
N ASP A 142 -31.63 21.40 -8.69
CA ASP A 142 -32.27 21.05 -9.97
C ASP A 142 -31.25 20.67 -11.07
N ASN A 143 -29.97 20.98 -10.85
CA ASN A 143 -28.85 20.60 -11.73
C ASN A 143 -28.09 19.36 -11.21
N TYR A 144 -28.64 18.66 -10.21
CA TYR A 144 -28.08 17.46 -9.60
C TYR A 144 -26.74 17.67 -8.84
N HIS A 145 -26.47 18.88 -8.37
CA HIS A 145 -25.33 19.18 -7.49
C HIS A 145 -25.74 19.12 -6.02
N VAL A 146 -24.84 18.64 -5.15
CA VAL A 146 -25.10 18.58 -3.72
C VAL A 146 -25.09 19.99 -3.11
N TYR A 147 -26.14 20.33 -2.35
CA TYR A 147 -26.10 21.52 -1.52
C TYR A 147 -24.99 21.39 -0.47
N LYS A 148 -24.12 22.41 -0.36
CA LYS A 148 -23.01 22.42 0.63
C LYS A 148 -23.47 22.11 2.06
N SER A 149 -24.67 22.55 2.44
CA SER A 149 -25.27 22.31 3.76
C SER A 149 -25.78 20.87 3.98
N LYS A 150 -25.85 20.06 2.92
CA LYS A 150 -26.34 18.67 2.92
C LYS A 150 -25.26 17.66 2.55
N TYR A 151 -24.01 18.10 2.43
CA TYR A 151 -22.89 17.24 2.08
C TYR A 151 -22.71 16.08 3.08
N ASP A 152 -22.96 16.32 4.36
CA ASP A 152 -22.92 15.26 5.38
C ASP A 152 -23.97 14.17 5.13
N LYS A 153 -25.18 14.54 4.73
CA LYS A 153 -26.24 13.58 4.36
C LYS A 153 -25.90 12.83 3.08
N PHE A 154 -25.38 13.54 2.08
CA PHE A 154 -24.91 12.93 0.84
C PHE A 154 -23.80 11.90 1.11
N GLN A 155 -22.86 12.20 2.00
CA GLN A 155 -21.85 11.24 2.44
C GLN A 155 -22.43 10.08 3.24
N GLN A 156 -23.45 10.31 4.08
CA GLN A 156 -24.11 9.27 4.86
C GLN A 156 -24.84 8.26 3.97
N ILE A 157 -25.47 8.72 2.89
CA ILE A 157 -26.14 7.88 1.89
C ILE A 157 -25.11 7.14 1.02
N ASN A 158 -23.97 7.77 0.74
CA ASN A 158 -22.87 7.20 -0.04
C ASN A 158 -21.82 6.42 0.79
N ARG A 159 -22.22 5.92 1.97
CA ARG A 159 -21.42 4.96 2.75
C ARG A 159 -21.62 3.55 2.23
#